data_AF-I0WE43-F1
#
_entry.id   AF-I0WE43-F1
#
_cell.length_a   1.000
_cell.length_b   1.000
_cell.length_c   1.000
_cell.angle_alpha   90.00
_cell.angle_beta   90.00
_cell.angle_gamma   90.00
#
_symmetry.space_group_name_H-M   'P 1'
#
loop_
_entity.id
_entity.type
_entity.pdbx_description
1 polymer ?
#
loop_
_entity_poly.entity_id
_entity_poly.type
_entity_poly.pdbx_seq_one_letter_code
_entity_poly.pdbx_strand_id
1 'polypeptide(L)'
;MECVAFLLTFLFGIFLVLVGILMYFNPTVVRNLIRKAGSSYGTNFLELGPRLLIGLAIIKVDTDFEVLYNSMGYFLVVSAFVIGLLPLKLHNGFSRKAADFLKPNYLKCLAPISICLGFLVIYGII
;
A
#
# COMPACT_ATOMS: atom_id res chain seq x y z
N MET A 1 5.42 -19.90 10.68
CA MET A 1 5.70 -18.69 9.87
C MET A 1 4.56 -18.41 8.90
N GLU A 2 3.99 -19.44 8.28
CA GLU A 2 2.83 -19.32 7.37
C GLU A 2 1.61 -18.65 8.00
N CYS A 3 1.23 -18.99 9.25
CA CYS A 3 0.10 -18.32 9.91
C CYS A 3 0.27 -16.80 10.03
N VAL A 4 1.50 -16.34 10.24
CA VAL A 4 1.80 -14.89 10.34
C VAL A 4 1.75 -14.25 8.96
N ALA A 5 2.32 -14.90 7.94
CA ALA A 5 2.28 -14.43 6.56
C ALA A 5 0.84 -14.35 6.02
N PHE A 6 0.03 -15.38 6.30
CA PHE A 6 -1.40 -15.41 6.00
C PHE A 6 -2.12 -14.25 6.70
N LEU A 7 -1.96 -14.09 8.02
CA LEU A 7 -2.64 -13.03 8.77
C LEU A 7 -2.28 -11.64 8.26
N LEU A 8 -0.99 -11.36 8.02
CA LEU A 8 -0.54 -10.07 7.51
C LEU A 8 -1.06 -9.79 6.10
N THR A 9 -1.07 -10.79 5.22
CA THR A 9 -1.58 -10.67 3.85
C THR A 9 -3.09 -10.46 3.84
N PHE A 10 -3.82 -11.19 4.68
CA PHE A 10 -5.26 -11.04 4.86
C PHE A 10 -5.64 -9.65 5.38
N LEU A 11 -4.95 -9.18 6.43
CA LEU A 11 -5.13 -7.82 6.96
C LEU A 11 -4.78 -6.74 5.93
N PHE A 12 -3.78 -6.98 5.07
CA PHE A 12 -3.46 -6.09 3.98
C PHE A 12 -4.58 -6.04 2.92
N GLY A 13 -5.17 -7.17 2.56
CA GLY A 13 -6.35 -7.22 1.70
C GLY A 13 -7.53 -6.42 2.27
N ILE A 14 -7.83 -6.60 3.56
CA ILE A 14 -8.84 -5.80 4.27
C ILE A 14 -8.50 -4.31 4.22
N PHE A 15 -7.24 -3.96 4.49
CA PHE A 15 -6.76 -2.59 4.43
C PHE A 15 -6.99 -1.97 3.05
N LEU A 16 -6.72 -2.67 1.95
CA LEU A 16 -6.98 -2.18 0.58
C LEU A 16 -8.47 -1.91 0.32
N VAL A 17 -9.36 -2.78 0.83
CA VAL A 17 -10.81 -2.56 0.75
C VAL A 17 -11.21 -1.31 1.55
N LEU A 18 -10.73 -1.17 2.78
CA LEU A 18 -11.04 -0.02 3.65
C LEU A 18 -10.51 1.30 3.05
N VAL A 19 -9.30 1.30 2.49
CA VAL A 19 -8.74 2.45 1.78
C VAL A 19 -9.57 2.77 0.54
N GLY A 20 -10.03 1.76 -0.19
CA GLY A 20 -10.98 1.89 -1.29
C GLY A 20 -12.25 2.64 -0.90
N ILE A 21 -12.90 2.17 0.18
CA ILE A 21 -14.09 2.82 0.76
C ILE A 21 -13.77 4.27 1.16
N LEU A 22 -12.65 4.49 1.85
CA LEU A 22 -12.24 5.82 2.29
C LEU A 22 -11.97 6.77 1.10
N MET A 23 -11.37 6.29 0.01
CA MET A 23 -11.17 7.05 -1.22
C MET A 23 -12.49 7.48 -1.86
N TYR A 24 -13.52 6.63 -1.82
CA TYR A 24 -14.82 6.95 -2.40
C TYR A 24 -15.59 7.99 -1.57
N PHE A 25 -15.68 7.78 -0.25
CA PHE A 25 -16.47 8.64 0.63
C PHE A 25 -15.73 9.92 1.07
N ASN A 26 -14.42 9.83 1.35
CA ASN A 26 -13.61 10.91 1.89
C ASN A 26 -12.29 11.13 1.12
N PRO A 27 -12.34 11.38 -0.20
CA PRO A 27 -11.14 11.51 -1.03
C PRO A 27 -10.21 12.67 -0.61
N THR A 28 -10.75 13.73 -0.02
CA THR A 28 -9.95 14.87 0.48
C THR A 28 -9.07 14.47 1.68
N VAL A 29 -9.59 13.60 2.56
CA VAL A 29 -8.84 13.04 3.68
C VAL A 29 -7.68 12.19 3.14
N VAL A 30 -7.97 11.28 2.20
CA VAL A 30 -6.95 10.43 1.58
C VAL A 30 -5.88 11.27 0.89
N ARG A 31 -6.27 12.27 0.11
CA ARG A 31 -5.34 13.20 -0.54
C ARG A 31 -4.42 13.90 0.47
N ASN A 32 -4.95 14.31 1.62
CA ASN A 32 -4.16 14.96 2.67
C ASN A 32 -3.23 13.98 3.39
N LEU A 33 -3.62 12.71 3.55
CA LEU A 33 -2.74 11.65 4.07
C LEU A 33 -1.57 11.43 3.11
N ILE A 34 -1.84 11.27 1.81
CA ILE A 34 -0.79 11.14 0.78
C ILE A 34 0.15 12.34 0.83
N ARG A 35 -0.36 13.57 0.96
CA ARG A 35 0.48 14.78 1.04
C ARG A 35 1.42 14.79 2.25
N LYS A 36 1.06 14.12 3.35
CA LYS A 36 1.87 14.05 4.58
C LYS A 36 2.92 12.94 4.55
N ALA A 37 2.88 12.03 3.57
CA ALA A 37 3.87 10.96 3.43
C ALA A 37 5.31 11.53 3.34
N GLY A 38 6.24 10.92 4.05
CA GLY A 38 7.64 11.35 4.13
C GLY A 38 7.87 12.72 4.80
N SER A 39 6.87 13.32 5.46
CA SER A 39 7.01 14.67 6.07
C SER A 39 7.96 14.72 7.28
N SER A 40 8.13 13.58 7.96
CA SER A 40 9.08 13.39 9.06
C SER A 40 9.66 11.97 9.03
N TYR A 41 10.79 11.75 9.72
CA TYR A 41 11.38 10.42 9.88
C TYR A 41 10.36 9.40 10.44
N GLY A 42 9.52 9.82 11.40
CA GLY A 42 8.47 8.97 11.97
C GLY A 42 7.42 8.56 10.95
N THR A 43 6.90 9.51 10.15
CA THR A 43 5.92 9.18 9.09
C THR A 43 6.52 8.29 8.01
N ASN A 44 7.80 8.49 7.67
CA ASN A 44 8.50 7.66 6.71
C ASN A 44 8.67 6.22 7.21
N PHE A 45 9.05 6.05 8.48
CA PHE A 45 9.18 4.74 9.09
C PHE A 45 7.84 4.01 9.22
N LEU A 46 6.78 4.72 9.62
CA LEU A 46 5.42 4.17 9.70
C LEU A 46 4.82 3.80 8.34
N GLU A 47 5.32 4.36 7.25
CA GLU A 47 4.91 3.97 5.90
C GLU A 47 5.74 2.78 5.38
N LEU A 48 7.06 2.89 5.44
CA LEU A 48 7.96 1.91 4.83
C LEU A 48 8.08 0.62 5.65
N GLY A 49 7.98 0.70 6.98
CA GLY A 49 8.04 -0.46 7.87
C GLY A 49 6.92 -1.46 7.59
N PRO A 50 5.64 -1.07 7.69
CA PRO A 50 4.52 -1.94 7.32
C PRO A 50 4.59 -2.39 5.86
N ARG A 51 5.00 -1.51 4.92
CA ARG A 51 5.16 -1.88 3.50
C ARG A 51 6.16 -3.03 3.33
N LEU A 52 7.31 -2.95 3.99
CA LEU A 52 8.34 -3.99 3.95
C LEU A 52 7.83 -5.31 4.57
N LEU A 53 7.21 -5.23 5.75
CA LEU A 53 6.66 -6.39 6.45
C LEU A 53 5.58 -7.11 5.63
N ILE A 54 4.64 -6.34 5.04
CA ILE A 54 3.59 -6.87 4.18
C ILE A 54 4.20 -7.47 2.90
N GLY A 55 5.17 -6.81 2.29
CA GLY A 55 5.84 -7.34 1.10
C GLY A 55 6.51 -8.69 1.36
N LEU A 56 7.20 -8.83 2.50
CA LEU A 56 7.78 -10.11 2.91
C LEU A 56 6.72 -11.17 3.23
N ALA A 57 5.60 -10.79 3.85
CA ALA A 57 4.49 -11.70 4.11
C ALA A 57 3.87 -12.23 2.81
N ILE A 58 3.66 -11.37 1.81
CA ILE A 58 3.11 -11.74 0.50
C ILE A 58 4.05 -12.70 -0.26
N ILE A 59 5.38 -12.54 -0.14
CA ILE A 59 6.35 -13.48 -0.76
C ILE A 59 6.32 -14.86 -0.09
N LYS A 60 5.90 -14.92 1.19
CA LYS A 60 5.99 -16.14 2.02
C LYS A 60 4.66 -16.84 2.25
N VAL A 61 3.56 -16.26 1.79
CA VAL A 61 2.24 -16.89 1.90
C VAL A 61 2.11 -17.97 0.83
N ASP A 62 1.46 -19.08 1.19
CA ASP A 62 1.15 -20.14 0.26
C ASP A 62 -0.07 -19.74 -0.59
N THR A 63 0.01 -19.94 -1.91
CA THR A 63 -1.02 -19.50 -2.87
C THR A 63 -0.79 -20.13 -4.24
N ASP A 64 -1.87 -20.51 -4.93
CA ASP A 64 -1.81 -20.95 -6.33
C ASP A 64 -1.39 -19.83 -7.31
N PHE A 65 -1.36 -18.57 -6.85
CA PHE A 65 -1.03 -17.38 -7.64
C PHE A 65 0.41 -16.89 -7.40
N GLU A 66 1.37 -17.80 -7.19
CA GLU A 66 2.74 -17.49 -6.79
C GLU A 66 3.39 -16.34 -7.58
N VAL A 67 3.27 -16.36 -8.92
CA VAL A 67 3.91 -15.34 -9.79
C VAL A 67 3.37 -13.94 -9.49
N LEU A 68 2.06 -13.81 -9.31
CA LEU A 68 1.41 -12.54 -9.03
C LEU A 68 1.79 -12.04 -7.64
N TYR A 69 1.71 -12.90 -6.62
CA TYR A 69 2.03 -12.56 -5.25
C TYR A 69 3.50 -12.20 -5.09
N ASN A 70 4.41 -13.02 -5.62
CA ASN A 70 5.84 -12.71 -5.60
C ASN A 70 6.14 -11.37 -6.28
N SER A 71 5.54 -11.10 -7.44
CA SER A 71 5.72 -9.81 -8.13
C SER A 71 5.26 -8.63 -7.27
N MET A 72 4.08 -8.73 -6.64
CA MET A 72 3.57 -7.70 -5.73
C MET A 72 4.46 -7.54 -4.50
N GLY A 73 4.84 -8.63 -3.86
CA GLY A 73 5.66 -8.63 -2.67
C GLY A 73 7.06 -8.04 -2.91
N TYR A 74 7.74 -8.46 -3.98
CA TYR A 74 9.02 -7.89 -4.38
C TYR A 74 8.89 -6.40 -4.72
N PHE A 75 7.82 -5.98 -5.40
CA PHE A 75 7.57 -4.56 -5.65
C PHE A 75 7.48 -3.75 -4.35
N LEU A 76 6.75 -4.25 -3.35
CA LEU A 76 6.62 -3.58 -2.05
C LEU A 76 7.96 -3.53 -1.30
N VAL A 77 8.72 -4.64 -1.29
CA VAL A 77 10.04 -4.72 -0.63
C VAL A 77 11.03 -3.77 -1.29
N VAL A 78 11.21 -3.87 -2.61
CA VAL A 78 12.18 -3.06 -3.37
C VAL A 78 11.82 -1.58 -3.29
N SER A 79 10.53 -1.22 -3.47
CA SER A 79 10.12 0.17 -3.34
C SER A 79 10.32 0.72 -1.93
N ALA A 80 10.13 -0.09 -0.87
CA ALA A 80 10.39 0.31 0.50
C ALA A 80 11.87 0.64 0.73
N PHE A 81 12.78 -0.18 0.19
CA PHE A 81 14.22 0.08 0.26
C PHE A 81 14.62 1.31 -0.56
N VAL A 82 14.19 1.40 -1.82
CA VAL A 82 14.52 2.55 -2.69
C VAL A 82 14.07 3.85 -2.04
N ILE A 83 12.83 3.92 -1.55
CA ILE A 83 12.30 5.12 -0.90
C ILE A 83 12.97 5.36 0.47
N GLY A 84 13.32 4.31 1.20
CA GLY A 84 14.03 4.41 2.48
C GLY A 84 15.43 5.01 2.36
N LEU A 85 16.09 4.83 1.21
CA LEU A 85 17.39 5.43 0.90
C LEU A 85 17.28 6.86 0.37
N LEU A 86 16.10 7.30 -0.06
CA LEU A 86 15.90 8.65 -0.57
C LEU A 86 15.89 9.69 0.57
N PRO A 87 16.49 10.87 0.37
CA PRO A 87 16.33 12.00 1.27
C PRO A 87 14.85 12.31 1.51
N LEU A 88 14.46 12.52 2.78
CA LEU A 88 13.08 12.83 3.16
C LEU A 88 12.45 13.98 2.35
N LYS A 89 13.24 15.02 2.06
CA LYS A 89 12.78 16.16 1.25
C LYS A 89 12.32 15.73 -0.15
N LEU A 90 13.01 14.76 -0.76
CA LEU A 90 12.65 14.22 -2.07
C LEU A 90 11.42 13.31 -1.97
N HIS A 91 11.36 12.42 -0.97
CA HIS A 91 10.19 11.56 -0.76
C HIS A 91 8.94 12.41 -0.51
N ASN A 92 8.97 13.36 0.43
CA ASN A 92 7.83 14.24 0.69
C ASN A 92 7.47 15.10 -0.53
N GLY A 93 8.48 15.61 -1.25
CA GLY A 93 8.26 16.38 -2.48
C GLY A 93 7.53 15.58 -3.55
N PHE A 94 7.87 14.30 -3.72
CA PHE A 94 7.16 13.38 -4.61
C PHE A 94 5.71 13.19 -4.14
N SER A 95 5.51 12.89 -2.85
CA SER A 95 4.17 12.67 -2.29
C SER A 95 3.25 13.89 -2.40
N ARG A 96 3.79 15.12 -2.25
CA ARG A 96 3.05 16.36 -2.52
C ARG A 96 2.63 16.47 -3.99
N LYS A 97 3.55 16.24 -4.92
CA LYS A 97 3.27 16.27 -6.37
C LYS A 97 2.21 15.23 -6.75
N ALA A 98 2.32 14.01 -6.21
CA ALA A 98 1.35 12.95 -6.41
C ALA A 98 -0.03 13.34 -5.84
N ALA A 99 -0.08 13.92 -4.63
CA ALA A 99 -1.32 14.42 -4.05
C ALA A 99 -1.93 15.58 -4.84
N ASP A 100 -1.13 16.42 -5.49
CA ASP A 100 -1.63 17.51 -6.34
C ASP A 100 -2.21 16.99 -7.66
N PHE A 101 -1.62 15.94 -8.23
CA PHE A 101 -2.14 15.24 -9.39
C PHE A 101 -3.43 14.45 -9.08
N LEU A 102 -3.47 13.75 -7.94
CA LEU A 102 -4.60 12.93 -7.48
C LEU A 102 -5.74 13.81 -6.95
N LYS A 103 -6.48 14.43 -7.88
CA LYS A 103 -7.71 15.18 -7.57
C LYS A 103 -8.73 14.25 -6.89
N PRO A 104 -9.63 14.80 -6.04
CA PRO A 104 -10.62 13.98 -5.34
C PRO A 104 -11.46 13.07 -6.25
N ASN A 105 -11.82 13.53 -7.45
CA ASN A 105 -12.58 12.72 -8.41
C ASN A 105 -11.77 11.52 -8.93
N TYR A 106 -10.46 11.68 -9.14
CA TYR A 106 -9.59 10.58 -9.56
C TYR A 106 -9.47 9.52 -8.46
N LEU A 107 -9.38 9.93 -7.19
CA LEU A 107 -9.39 8.99 -6.07
C LEU A 107 -10.70 8.20 -5.99
N LYS A 108 -11.84 8.84 -6.24
CA LYS A 108 -13.13 8.12 -6.33
C LYS A 108 -13.15 7.09 -7.46
N CYS A 109 -12.59 7.42 -8.63
CA CYS A 109 -12.48 6.47 -9.74
C CYS A 109 -11.51 5.31 -9.45
N LEU A 110 -10.47 5.54 -8.64
CA LEU A 110 -9.52 4.50 -8.22
C LEU A 110 -10.04 3.63 -7.07
N ALA A 111 -11.05 4.09 -6.33
CA ALA A 111 -11.67 3.33 -5.25
C ALA A 111 -12.08 1.89 -5.62
N PRO A 112 -12.87 1.64 -6.69
CA PRO A 112 -13.24 0.29 -7.07
C PRO A 112 -12.02 -0.59 -7.39
N ILE A 113 -10.96 -0.03 -7.99
CA ILE A 113 -9.73 -0.77 -8.29
C ILE A 113 -9.07 -1.25 -6.98
N SER A 114 -8.95 -0.37 -5.98
CA SER A 114 -8.40 -0.74 -4.66
C SER A 114 -9.24 -1.81 -3.96
N ILE A 115 -10.56 -1.70 -4.04
CA ILE A 115 -11.48 -2.69 -3.45
C ILE A 115 -11.32 -4.05 -4.14
N CYS A 116 -11.32 -4.07 -5.48
CA CYS A 116 -11.12 -5.29 -6.26
C CYS A 116 -9.76 -5.93 -5.95
N LEU A 117 -8.68 -5.15 -5.88
CA LEU A 117 -7.37 -5.66 -5.49
C LEU A 117 -7.38 -6.25 -4.08
N GLY A 118 -8.06 -5.60 -3.12
CA GLY A 118 -8.21 -6.13 -1.77
C GLY A 118 -8.92 -7.49 -1.73
N PHE A 119 -10.03 -7.63 -2.47
CA PHE A 119 -10.72 -8.92 -2.59
C PHE A 119 -9.88 -9.98 -3.30
N LEU A 120 -9.16 -9.62 -4.36
CA LEU A 120 -8.26 -10.55 -5.06
C LEU A 120 -7.14 -11.06 -4.15
N VAL A 121 -6.54 -10.18 -3.34
CA VAL A 121 -5.50 -10.56 -2.36
C VAL A 121 -6.04 -11.52 -1.29
N ILE A 122 -7.29 -11.31 -0.84
CA ILE A 122 -7.93 -12.21 0.12
C ILE A 122 -8.27 -13.55 -0.55
N TYR A 123 -8.86 -13.50 -1.74
CA TYR A 123 -9.26 -14.70 -2.47
C TYR A 123 -8.08 -15.61 -2.81
N GLY A 124 -6.94 -15.05 -3.20
CA GLY A 124 -5.80 -15.87 -3.62
C GLY A 124 -5.09 -16.63 -2.48
N ILE A 125 -5.40 -16.35 -1.20
CA ILE A 125 -4.80 -17.05 -0.06
C ILE A 125 -5.78 -17.93 0.72
N ILE A 126 -7.06 -17.95 0.32
CA ILE A 126 -8.12 -18.78 0.90
C ILE A 126 -8.35 -19.97 -0.01
#